data_AF-N9FLR5-F1
#
_entry.id   AF-N9FLR5-F1
#
_cell.length_a   1.000
_cell.length_b   1.000
_cell.length_c   1.000
_cell.angle_alpha   90.00
_cell.angle_beta   90.00
_cell.angle_gamma   90.00
#
_symmetry.space_group_name_H-M   'P 1'
#
loop_
_entity.id
_entity.type
_entity.pdbx_description
1 polymer ?
#
loop_
_entity_poly.entity_id
_entity_poly.type
_entity_poly.pdbx_seq_one_letter_code
_entity_poly.pdbx_strand_id
1 'polypeptide(L)'
;MKKSLVALSIASIFLVACSKTENKKTEEQTPAVAKSEAASEATIADNAHTAENALDWNGTYKGVLPCADCEGIETELELNSDKTYEIKETYLGKGDGKPFESKGSFQFDSKNPSIIELDKAGDSRKYFVAEGYLKALDLEGKEITGELADKYQLKKEAE
;
A
#
# COMPACT_ATOMS: atom_id res chain seq x y z
N MET A 1 -19.59 -0.04 35.65
CA MET A 1 -18.56 0.34 36.64
C MET A 1 -18.30 -0.83 37.59
N LYS A 2 -17.23 -1.62 37.38
CA LYS A 2 -16.65 -2.51 38.40
C LYS A 2 -15.15 -2.58 38.11
N LYS A 3 -14.37 -1.86 38.90
CA LYS A 3 -12.90 -1.78 38.81
C LYS A 3 -12.34 -2.91 39.68
N SER A 4 -11.53 -3.80 39.11
CA SER A 4 -10.67 -4.67 39.90
C SER A 4 -9.24 -4.14 39.84
N LEU A 5 -8.80 -3.64 40.99
CA LEU A 5 -7.41 -3.35 41.35
C LEU A 5 -6.88 -4.58 42.08
N VAL A 6 -5.79 -5.18 41.58
CA VAL A 6 -4.82 -5.90 42.41
C VAL A 6 -3.43 -5.51 41.93
N ALA A 7 -2.66 -4.96 42.86
CA ALA A 7 -1.30 -4.49 42.70
C ALA A 7 -0.32 -5.43 43.42
N LEU A 8 0.98 -5.13 43.21
CA LEU A 8 2.21 -5.66 43.82
C LEU A 8 2.81 -6.93 43.17
N SER A 9 4.11 -7.08 42.95
CA SER A 9 5.32 -6.21 42.84
C SER A 9 6.55 -7.15 42.78
N ILE A 10 7.72 -6.62 42.38
CA ILE A 10 9.10 -7.10 42.68
C ILE A 10 9.59 -8.29 41.83
N ALA A 11 10.82 -8.37 41.32
CA ALA A 11 11.92 -7.45 41.09
C ALA A 11 12.97 -8.16 40.19
N SER A 12 13.80 -7.32 39.58
CA SER A 12 15.03 -7.50 38.82
C SER A 12 15.94 -8.68 39.19
N ILE A 13 16.76 -9.15 38.22
CA ILE A 13 18.22 -9.30 38.34
C ILE A 13 18.86 -9.38 36.94
N PHE A 14 19.92 -8.59 36.77
CA PHE A 14 20.84 -8.49 35.63
C PHE A 14 21.79 -9.71 35.52
N LEU A 15 22.47 -9.86 34.37
CA LEU A 15 23.94 -10.04 34.20
C LEU A 15 24.20 -10.63 32.78
N VAL A 16 24.72 -9.85 31.83
CA VAL A 16 26.15 -9.59 31.54
C VAL A 16 26.90 -10.83 31.03
N ALA A 17 27.29 -10.80 29.75
CA ALA A 17 28.43 -11.55 29.22
C ALA A 17 29.09 -10.76 28.07
N CYS A 18 30.08 -9.93 28.41
CA CYS A 18 31.11 -9.46 27.49
C CYS A 18 32.31 -10.39 27.62
N SER A 19 32.91 -10.79 26.49
CA SER A 19 34.27 -11.32 26.46
C SER A 19 35.05 -10.55 25.41
N LYS A 20 35.82 -9.58 25.90
CA LYS A 20 36.84 -8.83 25.17
C LYS A 20 38.18 -9.39 25.60
N THR A 21 38.98 -9.88 24.67
CA THR A 21 40.38 -10.24 24.89
C THR A 21 41.21 -9.45 23.90
N GLU A 22 42.01 -8.51 24.41
CA GLU A 22 43.09 -7.84 23.69
C GLU A 22 44.41 -8.51 24.04
N ASN A 23 45.28 -8.73 23.06
CA ASN A 23 46.72 -8.59 23.27
C ASN A 23 47.52 -8.29 21.98
N LYS A 24 48.22 -7.16 22.03
CA LYS A 24 49.53 -6.78 21.44
C LYS A 24 49.78 -6.78 19.92
N LYS A 25 49.63 -5.56 19.36
CA LYS A 25 50.65 -4.66 18.78
C LYS A 25 52.02 -5.23 18.35
N THR A 26 52.38 -5.03 17.08
CA THR A 26 53.69 -4.47 16.64
C THR A 26 53.47 -3.67 15.34
N GLU A 27 53.82 -2.37 15.42
CA GLU A 27 53.94 -1.37 14.34
C GLU A 27 55.09 -1.76 13.39
N GLU A 28 55.08 -1.48 12.09
CA GLU A 28 55.40 -0.22 11.40
C GLU A 28 55.27 -0.54 9.88
N GLN A 29 54.73 0.24 8.93
CA GLN A 29 54.76 1.68 8.67
C GLN A 29 53.53 2.10 7.85
N THR A 30 52.95 3.25 8.23
CA THR A 30 52.05 4.11 7.45
C THR A 30 52.93 5.16 6.72
N PRO A 31 52.53 5.79 5.59
CA PRO A 31 51.50 6.86 5.57
C PRO A 31 50.47 6.65 4.43
N ALA A 32 49.17 6.55 4.74
CA ALA A 32 48.21 7.66 4.80
C ALA A 32 47.59 8.01 3.43
N VAL A 33 46.37 7.51 3.17
CA VAL A 33 45.27 8.31 2.59
C VAL A 33 43.96 7.85 3.23
N ALA A 34 43.12 8.84 3.53
CA ALA A 34 42.06 8.86 4.51
C ALA A 34 40.90 7.87 4.30
N LYS A 35 40.40 7.40 5.43
CA LYS A 35 39.08 6.82 5.65
C LYS A 35 38.06 7.95 5.82
N SER A 36 36.99 7.94 5.04
CA SER A 36 35.70 8.55 5.35
C SER A 36 34.68 7.52 4.86
N GLU A 37 34.20 6.69 5.77
CA GLU A 37 32.91 6.82 6.44
C GLU A 37 31.73 6.53 5.50
N ALA A 38 31.01 5.49 5.89
CA ALA A 38 29.73 5.11 5.33
C ALA A 38 28.78 6.31 5.33
N ALA A 39 28.27 6.65 4.16
CA ALA A 39 26.96 7.24 4.02
C ALA A 39 26.18 6.30 3.10
N SER A 40 25.20 5.64 3.70
CA SER A 40 24.03 5.05 3.06
C SER A 40 23.72 5.72 1.72
N GLU A 41 24.00 5.05 0.61
CA GLU A 41 23.18 5.22 -0.60
C GLU A 41 21.81 4.65 -0.24
N ALA A 42 21.05 5.46 0.51
CA ALA A 42 19.62 5.42 0.40
C ALA A 42 19.36 5.69 -1.09
N THR A 43 18.85 4.67 -1.77
CA THR A 43 18.18 4.78 -3.06
C THR A 43 17.46 6.12 -3.11
N ILE A 44 18.01 7.08 -3.85
CA ILE A 44 17.20 8.17 -4.39
C ILE A 44 16.17 7.40 -5.21
N ALA A 45 14.98 7.22 -4.66
CA ALA A 45 13.87 6.65 -5.41
C ALA A 45 13.80 7.50 -6.68
N ASP A 46 13.96 6.84 -7.81
CA ASP A 46 13.87 7.47 -9.12
C ASP A 46 12.41 7.91 -9.30
N ASN A 47 12.09 9.09 -8.77
CA ASN A 47 10.75 9.68 -8.81
C ASN A 47 10.36 10.10 -10.24
N ALA A 48 11.24 9.93 -11.23
CA ALA A 48 10.93 10.19 -12.61
C ALA A 48 10.01 9.12 -13.22
N HIS A 49 10.00 7.89 -12.67
CA HIS A 49 9.28 6.74 -13.21
C HIS A 49 8.24 6.20 -12.24
N THR A 50 7.25 7.03 -11.89
CA THR A 50 6.07 6.61 -11.12
C THR A 50 4.91 6.23 -12.04
N ALA A 51 3.93 5.46 -11.55
CA ALA A 51 2.71 5.19 -12.31
C ALA A 51 1.99 6.50 -12.68
N GLU A 52 1.98 7.47 -11.76
CA GLU A 52 1.38 8.81 -11.98
C GLU A 52 1.97 9.53 -13.20
N ASN A 53 3.29 9.43 -13.42
CA ASN A 53 4.00 10.16 -14.47
C ASN A 53 4.20 9.34 -15.76
N ALA A 54 4.17 8.01 -15.68
CA ALA A 54 4.53 7.13 -16.78
C ALA A 54 3.33 6.47 -17.48
N LEU A 55 2.18 6.36 -16.80
CA LEU A 55 1.00 5.69 -17.34
C LEU A 55 -0.09 6.70 -17.71
N ASP A 56 -0.85 6.39 -18.76
CA ASP A 56 -2.15 7.02 -19.01
C ASP A 56 -3.20 6.39 -18.10
N TRP A 57 -3.16 6.74 -16.81
CA TRP A 57 -3.99 6.13 -15.77
C TRP A 57 -5.41 6.72 -15.70
N ASN A 58 -5.67 7.90 -16.25
CA ASN A 58 -7.02 8.47 -16.24
C ASN A 58 -7.94 7.70 -17.21
N GLY A 59 -9.20 7.53 -16.84
CA GLY A 59 -10.20 6.84 -17.66
C GLY A 59 -11.15 5.99 -16.82
N THR A 60 -12.01 5.25 -17.53
CA THR A 60 -13.04 4.41 -16.92
C THR A 60 -12.57 2.97 -16.84
N TYR A 61 -12.65 2.39 -15.64
CA TYR A 61 -12.25 1.01 -15.35
C TYR A 61 -13.46 0.19 -14.93
N LYS A 62 -13.63 -0.99 -15.52
CA LYS A 62 -14.78 -1.87 -15.26
C LYS A 62 -14.39 -3.30 -14.93
N GLY A 63 -15.19 -3.93 -14.07
CA GLY A 63 -15.03 -5.33 -13.72
C GLY A 63 -16.14 -5.80 -12.79
N VAL A 64 -16.11 -7.11 -12.46
CA VAL A 64 -17.00 -7.71 -11.46
C VAL A 64 -16.15 -8.21 -10.31
N LEU A 65 -16.16 -7.48 -9.20
CA LEU A 65 -15.39 -7.81 -8.00
C LEU A 65 -16.09 -8.91 -7.18
N PRO A 66 -15.34 -9.77 -6.47
CA PRO A 66 -15.92 -10.77 -5.59
C PRO A 66 -16.80 -10.17 -4.49
N CYS A 67 -17.91 -10.84 -4.20
CA CYS A 67 -18.87 -10.46 -3.17
C CYS A 67 -19.02 -11.60 -2.16
N ALA A 68 -19.07 -11.26 -0.87
CA ALA A 68 -19.15 -12.27 0.19
C ALA A 68 -20.51 -12.99 0.24
N ASP A 69 -21.59 -12.29 -0.11
CA ASP A 69 -22.97 -12.76 0.02
C ASP A 69 -23.86 -12.41 -1.19
N CYS A 70 -23.24 -12.20 -2.35
CA CYS A 70 -23.92 -11.94 -3.62
C CYS A 70 -23.09 -12.52 -4.78
N GLU A 71 -23.62 -12.47 -6.01
CA GLU A 71 -22.96 -13.10 -7.17
C GLU A 71 -21.70 -12.36 -7.62
N GLY A 72 -21.61 -11.07 -7.27
CA GLY A 72 -20.50 -10.19 -7.60
C GLY A 72 -20.92 -8.73 -7.46
N ILE A 73 -19.95 -7.83 -7.50
CA ILE A 73 -20.19 -6.39 -7.54
C ILE A 73 -19.71 -5.89 -8.90
N GLU A 74 -20.65 -5.54 -9.78
CA GLU A 74 -20.29 -4.84 -11.01
C GLU A 74 -19.82 -3.43 -10.62
N THR A 75 -18.55 -3.14 -10.90
CA THR A 75 -17.88 -1.91 -10.50
C THR A 75 -17.42 -1.15 -11.73
N GLU A 76 -17.78 0.12 -11.81
CA GLU A 76 -17.26 1.10 -12.75
C GLU A 76 -16.58 2.21 -11.94
N LEU A 77 -15.28 2.41 -12.14
CA LEU A 77 -14.48 3.45 -11.49
C LEU A 77 -13.89 4.36 -12.57
N GLU A 78 -14.34 5.61 -12.60
CA GLU A 78 -13.77 6.65 -13.45
C GLU A 78 -12.74 7.46 -12.65
N LEU A 79 -11.51 7.54 -13.17
CA LEU A 79 -10.44 8.36 -12.61
C LEU A 79 -10.18 9.56 -13.54
N ASN A 80 -10.36 10.76 -13.03
CA ASN A 80 -10.11 12.01 -13.76
C ASN A 80 -8.67 12.51 -13.57
N SER A 81 -8.12 13.18 -14.58
CA SER A 81 -6.78 13.76 -14.53
C SER A 81 -6.58 14.80 -13.42
N ASP A 82 -7.66 15.40 -12.90
CA ASP A 82 -7.65 16.34 -11.78
C ASP A 82 -7.67 15.66 -10.39
N LYS A 83 -7.52 14.33 -10.35
CA LYS A 83 -7.54 13.49 -9.15
C LYS A 83 -8.89 13.39 -8.46
N THR A 84 -9.97 13.62 -9.21
CA THR A 84 -11.33 13.26 -8.79
C THR A 84 -11.73 11.90 -9.35
N TYR A 85 -12.73 11.27 -8.74
CA TYR A 85 -13.30 10.02 -9.23
C TYR A 85 -14.82 9.99 -9.11
N GLU A 86 -15.42 9.11 -9.91
CA GLU A 86 -16.78 8.61 -9.73
C GLU A 86 -16.73 7.08 -9.70
N ILE A 87 -17.42 6.47 -8.74
CA ILE A 87 -17.55 5.01 -8.65
C ILE A 87 -19.02 4.62 -8.62
N LYS A 88 -19.39 3.68 -9.50
CA LYS A 88 -20.71 3.06 -9.57
C LYS A 88 -20.59 1.57 -9.25
N GLU A 89 -21.47 1.08 -8.39
CA GLU A 89 -21.46 -0.30 -7.92
C GLU A 89 -22.86 -0.91 -7.91
N THR A 90 -23.03 -2.01 -8.64
CA THR A 90 -24.28 -2.79 -8.66
C THR A 90 -24.04 -4.17 -8.05
N TYR A 91 -24.77 -4.49 -6.99
CA TYR A 91 -24.71 -5.80 -6.34
C TYR A 91 -25.51 -6.82 -7.15
N LEU A 92 -24.85 -7.81 -7.73
CA LEU A 92 -25.47 -8.82 -8.59
C LEU A 92 -26.15 -9.91 -7.75
N GLY A 93 -27.35 -10.33 -8.15
CA GLY A 93 -28.14 -11.34 -7.43
C GLY A 93 -28.72 -10.87 -6.08
N LYS A 94 -28.62 -9.58 -5.74
CA LYS A 94 -29.12 -9.00 -4.49
C LYS A 94 -29.64 -7.57 -4.69
N GLY A 95 -30.59 -7.15 -3.86
CA GLY A 95 -31.14 -5.78 -3.90
C GLY A 95 -32.12 -5.54 -5.04
N ASP A 96 -32.30 -4.28 -5.42
CA ASP A 96 -33.21 -3.85 -6.50
C ASP A 96 -32.51 -3.65 -7.85
N GLY A 97 -31.23 -4.04 -7.94
CA GLY A 97 -30.40 -3.94 -9.15
C GLY A 97 -30.01 -2.51 -9.53
N LYS A 98 -30.22 -1.53 -8.65
CA LYS A 98 -29.78 -0.15 -8.92
C LYS A 98 -28.32 0.06 -8.47
N PRO A 99 -27.54 0.83 -9.24
CA PRO A 99 -26.19 1.17 -8.85
C PRO A 99 -26.20 2.13 -7.65
N PHE A 100 -25.26 1.93 -6.74
CA PHE A 100 -24.82 2.93 -5.78
C PHE A 100 -23.72 3.77 -6.40
N GLU A 101 -23.75 5.08 -6.18
CA GLU A 101 -22.79 6.01 -6.75
C GLU A 101 -22.12 6.82 -5.65
N SER A 102 -20.80 6.97 -5.74
CA SER A 102 -20.02 7.86 -4.89
C SER A 102 -19.03 8.65 -5.72
N LYS A 103 -18.72 9.87 -5.27
CA LYS A 103 -17.75 10.77 -5.92
C LYS A 103 -16.84 11.36 -4.85
N GLY A 104 -15.61 11.62 -5.25
CA GLY A 104 -14.64 12.20 -4.33
C GLY A 104 -13.31 12.49 -5.00
N SER A 105 -12.27 12.56 -4.18
CA SER A 105 -10.87 12.69 -4.62
C SER A 105 -10.06 11.44 -4.30
N PHE A 106 -8.99 11.24 -5.04
CA PHE A 106 -7.99 10.22 -4.72
C PHE A 106 -6.58 10.80 -4.73
N GLN A 107 -5.63 10.04 -4.21
CA GLN A 107 -4.23 10.41 -4.14
C GLN A 107 -3.34 9.19 -4.39
N PHE A 108 -2.19 9.41 -5.03
CA PHE A 108 -1.14 8.42 -5.10
C PHE A 108 -0.43 8.30 -3.74
N ASP A 109 -0.12 7.07 -3.33
CA ASP A 109 0.60 6.81 -2.09
C ASP A 109 2.06 7.26 -2.20
N SER A 110 2.51 8.06 -1.23
CA SER A 110 3.86 8.64 -1.21
C SER A 110 5.00 7.63 -1.07
N LYS A 111 4.72 6.43 -0.53
CA LYS A 111 5.70 5.35 -0.31
C LYS A 111 5.68 4.34 -1.46
N ASN A 112 4.54 4.14 -2.08
CA ASN A 112 4.37 3.32 -3.26
C ASN A 112 3.53 4.08 -4.31
N PRO A 113 4.18 4.81 -5.23
CA PRO A 113 3.49 5.68 -6.18
C PRO A 113 2.81 4.92 -7.32
N SER A 114 2.66 3.60 -7.18
CA SER A 114 1.79 2.76 -8.02
C SER A 114 0.46 2.45 -7.34
N ILE A 115 0.24 2.92 -6.11
CA ILE A 115 -1.02 2.73 -5.37
C ILE A 115 -1.75 4.07 -5.33
N ILE A 116 -3.05 4.05 -5.61
CA ILE A 116 -3.96 5.15 -5.29
C ILE A 116 -4.84 4.77 -4.10
N GLU A 117 -5.23 5.77 -3.32
CA GLU A 117 -6.21 5.65 -2.24
C GLU A 117 -7.34 6.64 -2.51
N LEU A 118 -8.59 6.13 -2.56
CA LEU A 118 -9.78 6.98 -2.61
C LEU A 118 -10.00 7.65 -1.25
N ASP A 119 -10.70 8.77 -1.23
CA ASP A 119 -11.10 9.41 0.02
C ASP A 119 -12.13 8.58 0.83
N LYS A 120 -12.59 9.15 1.94
CA LYS A 120 -13.59 8.51 2.80
C LYS A 120 -14.93 8.25 2.11
N ALA A 121 -15.30 9.03 1.09
CA ALA A 121 -16.52 8.77 0.33
C ALA A 121 -16.40 7.49 -0.52
N GLY A 122 -15.17 7.10 -0.85
CA GLY A 122 -14.84 5.88 -1.59
C GLY A 122 -14.36 4.75 -0.68
N ASP A 123 -14.72 4.81 0.61
CA ASP A 123 -14.36 3.86 1.66
C ASP A 123 -12.86 3.66 1.89
N SER A 124 -12.04 4.65 1.54
CA SER A 124 -10.57 4.56 1.65
C SER A 124 -9.98 3.37 0.90
N ARG A 125 -10.65 2.95 -0.18
CA ARG A 125 -10.23 1.84 -1.03
C ARG A 125 -8.90 2.14 -1.70
N LYS A 126 -8.07 1.10 -1.80
CA LYS A 126 -6.76 1.17 -2.43
C LYS A 126 -6.73 0.34 -3.70
N TYR A 127 -6.11 0.89 -4.73
CA TYR A 127 -5.93 0.22 -6.01
C TYR A 127 -4.46 0.32 -6.43
N PHE A 128 -3.90 -0.79 -6.91
CA PHE A 128 -2.66 -0.77 -7.67
C PHE A 128 -2.97 -0.37 -9.11
N VAL A 129 -2.25 0.63 -9.61
CA VAL A 129 -2.36 1.18 -10.95
C VAL A 129 -1.35 0.49 -11.86
N ALA A 130 -1.85 -0.13 -12.92
CA ALA A 130 -1.05 -0.79 -13.94
C ALA A 130 -1.47 -0.32 -15.33
N GLU A 131 -0.68 -0.67 -16.34
CA GLU A 131 -1.01 -0.36 -17.72
C GLU A 131 -2.32 -1.05 -18.13
N GLY A 132 -3.37 -0.25 -18.36
CA GLY A 132 -4.68 -0.72 -18.81
C GLY A 132 -5.57 -1.37 -17.76
N TYR A 133 -5.20 -1.40 -16.47
CA TYR A 133 -6.08 -1.92 -15.41
C TYR A 133 -5.74 -1.39 -14.01
N LEU A 134 -6.72 -1.50 -13.12
CA LEU A 134 -6.57 -1.32 -11.67
C LEU A 134 -6.72 -2.68 -10.98
N LYS A 135 -5.93 -2.95 -9.94
CA LYS A 135 -6.12 -4.11 -9.07
C LYS A 135 -6.51 -3.64 -7.67
N ALA A 136 -7.70 -4.01 -7.20
CA ALA A 136 -8.13 -3.72 -5.85
C ALA A 136 -7.21 -4.41 -4.84
N LEU A 137 -6.83 -3.66 -3.80
CA LEU A 137 -5.94 -4.11 -2.73
C LEU A 137 -6.75 -4.30 -1.43
N ASP A 138 -6.12 -4.94 -0.45
CA ASP A 138 -6.69 -4.93 0.90
C ASP A 138 -6.58 -3.54 1.57
N LEU A 139 -7.16 -3.41 2.76
CA LEU A 139 -7.17 -2.14 3.52
C LEU A 139 -5.75 -1.65 3.89
N GLU A 140 -4.79 -2.56 3.98
CA GLU A 140 -3.39 -2.24 4.26
C GLU A 140 -2.62 -1.84 3.00
N GLY A 141 -3.22 -1.97 1.82
CA GLY A 141 -2.58 -1.72 0.52
C GLY A 141 -1.70 -2.87 0.04
N LYS A 142 -1.96 -4.10 0.50
CA LYS A 142 -1.29 -5.31 0.02
C LYS A 142 -2.14 -5.98 -1.05
N GLU A 143 -1.47 -6.73 -1.91
CA GLU A 143 -2.15 -7.55 -2.90
C GLU A 143 -3.02 -8.63 -2.25
N ILE A 144 -4.25 -8.75 -2.73
CA ILE A 144 -5.13 -9.86 -2.38
C ILE A 144 -4.60 -11.13 -3.08
N THR A 145 -4.39 -12.19 -2.31
CA THR A 145 -3.83 -13.47 -2.77
C THR A 145 -4.87 -14.60 -2.71
N GLY A 146 -4.55 -15.75 -3.32
CA GLY A 146 -5.42 -16.93 -3.35
C GLY A 146 -6.18 -17.09 -4.67
N GLU A 147 -7.13 -18.02 -4.70
CA GLU A 147 -7.83 -18.44 -5.93
C GLU A 147 -8.63 -17.30 -6.60
N LEU A 148 -9.00 -16.27 -5.85
CA LEU A 148 -9.77 -15.13 -6.33
C LEU A 148 -8.90 -13.91 -6.69
N ALA A 149 -7.57 -13.98 -6.56
CA ALA A 149 -6.68 -12.84 -6.75
C ALA A 149 -6.89 -12.12 -8.11
N ASP A 150 -7.10 -12.89 -9.17
CA ASP A 150 -7.31 -12.35 -10.52
C ASP A 150 -8.69 -11.71 -10.72
N LYS A 151 -9.65 -11.97 -9.81
CA LYS A 151 -11.00 -11.39 -9.85
C LYS A 151 -11.04 -9.97 -9.29
N TYR A 152 -9.98 -9.50 -8.65
CA TYR A 152 -9.89 -8.15 -8.09
C TYR A 152 -9.38 -7.11 -9.10
N GLN A 153 -9.53 -7.35 -10.41
CA GLN A 153 -9.08 -6.43 -11.46
C GLN A 153 -10.26 -5.69 -12.11
N LEU A 154 -10.08 -4.39 -12.30
CA LEU A 154 -10.93 -3.53 -13.13
C LEU A 154 -10.12 -3.15 -14.39
N LYS A 155 -10.60 -3.51 -15.57
CA LYS A 155 -9.91 -3.22 -16.84
C LYS A 155 -10.31 -1.85 -17.36
N LYS A 156 -9.37 -1.10 -17.89
CA LYS A 156 -9.64 0.17 -18.57
C LYS A 156 -10.50 -0.12 -19.80
N GLU A 157 -11.57 0.65 -19.99
CA GLU A 157 -12.32 0.62 -21.25
C GLU A 157 -11.45 1.15 -22.38
N ALA A 158 -11.59 0.55 -23.57
CA ALA A 158 -10.96 1.07 -24.76
C ALA A 158 -11.65 2.37 -25.18
N GLU A 159 -10.86 3.40 -25.48
CA GLU A 159 -11.34 4.66 -26.09
C GLU A 159 -11.86 4.46 -27.52
#